data_AF-A0A0F9CY93-F1
#
_entry.id   AF-A0A0F9CY93-F1
#
_cell.length_a   1.000
_cell.length_b   1.000
_cell.length_c   1.000
_cell.angle_alpha   90.00
_cell.angle_beta   90.00
_cell.angle_gamma   90.00
#
_symmetry.space_group_name_H-M   'P 1'
#
loop_
_entity.id
_entity.type
_entity.pdbx_description
1 polymer ?
#
loop_
_entity_poly.entity_id
_entity_poly.type
_entity_poly.pdbx_seq_one_letter_code
_entity_poly.pdbx_strand_id
1 'polypeptide(L)' 'MKVTMSIKSDQLNKEDLRALLQAVRDCEMSTFREKEIYISVEAPDMSESDMTDVLTSIKPPYNYGPVIFKFKDKEGQT' A
#
# COMPACT_ATOMS: atom_id res chain seq x y z
N MET A 1 21.21 0.67 -5.27
CA MET A 1 20.51 1.19 -6.47
C MET A 1 19.13 1.63 -6.04
N LYS A 2 18.66 2.80 -6.46
CA LYS A 2 17.28 3.24 -6.19
C LYS A 2 16.40 2.81 -7.36
N VAL A 3 15.34 2.07 -7.07
CA VAL A 3 14.38 1.58 -8.07
C VAL A 3 12.98 1.90 -7.58
N THR A 4 12.12 2.39 -8.47
CA THR A 4 10.69 2.57 -8.21
C THR A 4 9.91 1.70 -9.17
N MET A 5 8.99 0.91 -8.65
CA MET A 5 8.07 0.07 -9.42
C MET A 5 6.64 0.46 -9.08
N SER A 6 5.76 0.52 -10.08
CA SER A 6 4.36 0.89 -9.89
C SER A 6 3.44 -0.17 -10.51
N ILE A 7 2.42 -0.56 -9.74
CA ILE A 7 1.34 -1.45 -10.19
C ILE A 7 0.08 -0.60 -10.24
N LYS A 8 -0.66 -0.65 -11.36
CA LYS A 8 -1.92 0.07 -11.55
C LYS A 8 -3.00 -0.91 -11.97
N SER A 9 -4.19 -0.78 -11.40
CA SER A 9 -5.36 -1.57 -11.79
C SER A 9 -6.63 -0.82 -11.40
N ASP A 10 -7.58 -0.76 -12.32
CA ASP A 10 -8.92 -0.19 -12.10
C ASP A 10 -9.93 -1.26 -11.66
N GLN A 11 -9.46 -2.52 -11.47
CA GLN A 11 -10.31 -3.68 -11.22
C GLN A 11 -10.12 -4.29 -9.82
N LEU A 12 -9.07 -3.91 -9.09
CA LEU A 12 -8.82 -4.47 -7.77
C LEU A 12 -9.79 -3.86 -6.77
N ASN A 13 -10.55 -4.72 -6.08
CA ASN A 13 -11.32 -4.32 -4.92
C ASN A 13 -10.47 -4.37 -3.64
N LYS A 14 -11.08 -4.06 -2.48
CA LYS A 14 -10.43 -4.08 -1.16
C LYS A 14 -9.72 -5.41 -0.86
N GLU A 15 -10.36 -6.53 -1.12
CA GLU A 15 -9.82 -7.86 -0.81
C GLU A 15 -8.70 -8.24 -1.77
N ASP A 16 -8.82 -7.91 -3.06
CA ASP A 16 -7.74 -8.14 -4.02
C ASP A 16 -6.51 -7.29 -3.71
N LEU A 17 -6.71 -6.03 -3.31
CA LEU A 17 -5.61 -5.16 -2.85
C LEU A 17 -4.93 -5.74 -1.61
N ARG A 18 -5.70 -6.21 -0.62
CA ARG A 18 -5.15 -6.90 0.55
C ARG A 18 -4.32 -8.12 0.14
N ALA A 19 -4.87 -8.97 -0.73
CA ALA A 19 -4.17 -10.17 -1.20
C ALA A 19 -2.88 -9.82 -1.96
N LEU A 20 -2.91 -8.78 -2.80
CA LEU A 20 -1.72 -8.29 -3.51
C LEU A 20 -0.64 -7.82 -2.53
N LEU A 21 -0.99 -6.99 -1.55
CA LEU A 21 -0.05 -6.50 -0.55
C LEU A 21 0.53 -7.63 0.30
N GLN A 22 -0.30 -8.62 0.66
CA GLN A 22 0.16 -9.80 1.39
C GLN A 22 1.15 -10.62 0.56
N ALA A 23 0.87 -10.84 -0.74
CA ALA A 23 1.79 -11.54 -1.63
C ALA A 23 3.12 -10.81 -1.81
N VAL A 24 3.09 -9.47 -1.89
CA VAL A 24 4.33 -8.67 -1.89
C VAL A 24 5.09 -8.89 -0.59
N ARG A 25 4.42 -8.80 0.56
CA ARG A 25 5.06 -9.01 1.86
C ARG A 25 5.67 -10.41 2.01
N ASP A 26 4.99 -11.45 1.56
CA ASP A 26 5.50 -12.83 1.58
C ASP A 26 6.75 -12.98 0.69
N CYS A 27 6.77 -12.32 -0.47
CA CYS A 27 7.93 -12.27 -1.36
C CYS A 27 9.11 -11.54 -0.69
N GLU A 28 8.87 -10.38 -0.07
CA GLU A 28 9.89 -9.65 0.68
C GLU A 28 10.53 -10.52 1.77
N MET A 29 9.70 -11.17 2.59
CA MET A 29 10.15 -11.99 3.71
C MET A 29 10.84 -13.29 3.29
N SER A 30 10.59 -13.79 2.08
CA SER A 30 11.25 -14.99 1.55
C SER A 30 12.56 -14.66 0.84
N THR A 31 12.61 -13.58 0.07
CA THR A 31 13.69 -13.30 -0.88
C THR A 31 14.60 -12.14 -0.44
N PHE A 32 14.05 -11.16 0.27
CA PHE A 32 14.71 -9.87 0.54
C PHE A 32 14.75 -9.52 2.04
N ARG A 33 14.91 -10.52 2.92
CA ARG A 33 14.81 -10.37 4.39
C ARG A 33 15.59 -9.22 5.01
N GLU A 34 16.76 -8.90 4.47
CA GLU A 34 17.66 -7.86 4.99
C GLU A 34 17.51 -6.52 4.25
N LYS A 35 16.56 -6.41 3.32
CA LYS A 35 16.34 -5.20 2.53
C LYS A 35 15.17 -4.42 3.10
N GLU A 36 15.34 -3.12 3.15
CA GLU A 36 14.28 -2.20 3.52
C GLU A 36 13.45 -1.88 2.27
N ILE A 37 12.19 -2.29 2.28
CA ILE A 37 11.25 -2.09 1.18
C ILE A 37 10.08 -1.26 1.70
N TYR A 38 9.75 -0.21 0.94
CA TYR A 38 8.65 0.69 1.23
C TYR A 38 7.57 0.49 0.19
N ILE A 39 6.33 0.32 0.63
CA ILE A 39 5.16 0.25 -0.24
C ILE A 39 4.36 1.55 -0.10
N SER A 40 4.04 2.16 -1.24
CA SER A 40 3.09 3.26 -1.34
C SER A 40 1.86 2.77 -2.09
N VAL A 41 0.67 3.06 -1.56
CA VAL A 41 -0.60 2.67 -2.16
C VAL A 41 -1.47 3.92 -2.34
N GLU A 42 -1.95 4.14 -3.54
CA GLU A 42 -2.91 5.18 -3.88
C GLU A 42 -4.22 4.51 -4.30
N ALA A 43 -5.28 4.74 -3.53
CA ALA A 43 -6.63 4.25 -3.82
C ALA A 43 -7.65 5.37 -3.56
N PRO A 44 -7.90 6.25 -4.54
CA PRO A 44 -8.72 7.46 -4.34
C PRO A 44 -10.17 7.13 -3.96
N ASP A 45 -10.68 6.00 -4.42
CA ASP A 45 -12.07 5.57 -4.15
C ASP A 45 -12.22 4.79 -2.84
N MET A 46 -11.14 4.61 -2.08
CA MET A 46 -11.14 3.85 -0.82
C MET A 46 -11.25 4.78 0.39
N SER A 47 -12.09 4.42 1.35
CA SER A 47 -12.19 5.13 2.62
C SER A 47 -10.91 4.97 3.46
N GLU A 48 -10.65 5.94 4.35
CA GLU A 48 -9.52 5.86 5.29
C GLU A 48 -9.61 4.62 6.19
N SER A 49 -10.82 4.28 6.66
CA SER A 49 -11.04 3.08 7.49
C SER A 49 -10.73 1.81 6.70
N ASP A 50 -11.18 1.71 5.45
CA ASP A 50 -10.90 0.53 4.63
C ASP A 50 -9.40 0.40 4.32
N MET A 51 -8.73 1.52 4.02
CA MET A 51 -7.28 1.54 3.81
C MET A 51 -6.54 1.13 5.08
N THR A 52 -6.96 1.64 6.24
CA THR A 52 -6.40 1.25 7.55
C THR A 52 -6.57 -0.25 7.78
N ASP A 53 -7.75 -0.79 7.55
CA ASP A 53 -8.04 -2.23 7.69
C ASP A 53 -7.14 -3.08 6.78
N VAL A 54 -6.97 -2.66 5.53
CA VAL A 54 -6.09 -3.35 4.57
C VAL A 54 -4.65 -3.34 5.07
N LEU A 55 -4.10 -2.17 5.38
CA LEU A 55 -2.68 -2.04 5.73
C LEU A 55 -2.34 -2.70 7.08
N THR A 56 -3.23 -2.64 8.06
CA THR A 56 -3.02 -3.27 9.39
C THR A 56 -3.21 -4.79 9.37
N SER A 57 -3.90 -5.32 8.35
CA SER A 57 -4.12 -6.75 8.18
C SER A 57 -2.90 -7.52 7.66
N ILE A 58 -1.95 -6.84 7.00
CA ILE A 58 -0.78 -7.49 6.38
C ILE A 58 0.16 -8.10 7.42
N LYS A 59 0.64 -9.33 7.16
CA LYS A 59 1.54 -10.08 8.05
C LYS A 59 2.82 -10.56 7.36
N PRO A 60 3.98 -10.61 8.05
CA PRO A 60 4.24 -9.90 9.30
C PRO A 60 4.11 -8.38 9.08
N PRO A 61 3.76 -7.60 10.12
CA PRO A 61 3.63 -6.16 9.97
C PRO A 61 4.95 -5.52 9.51
N TYR A 62 4.86 -4.36 8.86
CA TYR A 62 6.01 -3.53 8.58
C TYR A 62 6.54 -2.89 9.86
N ASN A 63 7.86 -2.64 9.92
CA ASN A 63 8.52 -2.06 11.10
C ASN A 63 8.03 -0.62 11.38
N TYR A 64 7.70 0.11 10.32
CA TYR A 64 7.05 1.41 10.40
C TYR A 64 5.57 1.21 10.07
N GLY A 65 4.70 1.64 10.99
CA GLY A 65 3.25 1.48 10.84
C GLY A 65 2.71 2.21 9.61
N PRO A 66 1.47 1.88 9.18
CA PRO A 66 0.88 2.53 8.03
C PRO A 66 0.71 4.03 8.28
N VAL A 67 1.21 4.84 7.35
CA VAL A 67 0.99 6.29 7.31
C VAL A 67 -0.01 6.56 6.20
N ILE A 68 -1.17 7.09 6.56
CA ILE A 68 -2.23 7.41 5.60
C ILE A 68 -2.23 8.92 5.38
N PHE A 69 -2.01 9.32 4.12
CA PHE A 69 -2.08 10.71 3.71
C PHE A 69 -3.44 10.98 3.05
N LYS A 70 -4.14 12.03 3.50
CA LYS A 70 -5.29 12.58 2.77
C LYS A 70 -4.80 13.68 1.85
N PHE A 71 -4.73 13.39 0.56
CA PHE A 71 -4.61 14.44 -0.43
C PHE A 71 -6.00 15.04 -0.62
N LYS A 72 -6.23 16.21 -0.02
CA LYS A 72 -7.38 17.03 -0.44
C LYS A 72 -7.07 17.49 -1.85
N ASP A 73 -8.00 17.25 -2.78
CA ASP A 73 -7.97 17.93 -4.06
C ASP A 73 -7.83 19.43 -3.79
N LYS A 74 -6.85 20.07 -4.45
CA LYS A 74 -6.84 21.52 -4.53
C LYS A 74 -8.04 21.90 -5.41
N GLU A 75 -9.20 22.09 -4.79
CA GLU A 75 -10.28 22.83 -5.44
C GLU A 75 -9.74 24.19 -5.88
N GLY A 76 -10.11 24.56 -7.12
CA GLY A 76 -9.48 25.59 -7.94
C GLY A 76 -9.04 26.87 -7.23
N GLN A 77 -7.77 27.21 -7.41
CA GLN A 77 -7.38 28.62 -7.50
C GLN A 77 -7.83 29.14 -8.87
N THR A 78 -9.02 29.74 -8.90
CA THR A 78 -9.43 30.70 -9.93
C THR A 78 -9.51 32.09 -9.30
#